data_AF-A0A4U5MD74-F1
#
_entry.id   AF-A0A4U5MD74-F1
#
_cell.length_a   1.000
_cell.length_b   1.000
_cell.length_c   1.000
_cell.angle_alpha   90.00
_cell.angle_beta   90.00
_cell.angle_gamma   90.00
#
_symmetry.space_group_name_H-M   'P 1'
#
loop_
_entity.id
_entity.type
_entity.pdbx_description
1 polymer ?
#
loop_
_entity_poly.entity_id
_entity_poly.type
_entity_poly.pdbx_seq_one_letter_code
_entity_poly.pdbx_strand_id
1 'polypeptide(L)'
;MTQFLPENLLALFAPRPPLEFRPPVDELIVDRKRPQMDGLAPYVHNFEEAHETPPKAEVETKEQRKIRKRKEKDELLAYKIEQGIALWQPNENAQATSDAYKTLFVGRISYDTTESKLRREFESYGKINKIVMVQDKEGKPRGYAFIEFSSKSEMSVRSHDADDILG
;
A
#
# COMPACT_ATOMS: atom_id res chain seq x y z
N MET A 1 14.75 28.20 41.95
CA MET A 1 16.05 28.65 41.40
C MET A 1 16.50 30.03 41.93
N THR A 2 15.98 30.54 43.05
CA THR A 2 16.41 31.82 43.67
C THR A 2 17.09 31.63 45.05
N GLN A 3 17.24 30.39 45.50
CA GLN A 3 17.62 30.03 46.88
C GLN A 3 19.05 30.37 47.27
N PHE A 4 19.98 30.49 46.31
CA PHE A 4 21.41 30.75 46.57
C PHE A 4 21.91 32.05 45.91
N LEU A 5 21.03 33.02 45.70
CA LEU A 5 21.42 34.33 45.18
C LEU A 5 22.02 35.20 46.29
N PRO A 6 22.96 36.10 45.96
CA PRO A 6 23.48 37.08 46.92
C PRO A 6 22.36 37.99 47.42
N GLU A 7 22.52 38.49 48.65
CA GLU A 7 21.46 39.17 49.44
C GLU A 7 20.82 40.36 48.71
N ASN A 8 21.62 41.12 47.96
CA ASN A 8 21.16 42.25 47.14
C ASN A 8 20.18 41.84 46.03
N LEU A 9 20.32 40.64 45.48
CA LEU A 9 19.39 40.08 44.49
C LEU A 9 18.24 39.35 45.15
N LEU A 10 18.47 38.71 46.31
CA LEU A 10 17.43 38.03 47.08
C LEU A 10 16.35 39.01 47.57
N ALA A 11 16.74 40.24 47.92
CA ALA A 11 15.83 41.33 48.29
C ALA A 11 14.81 41.71 47.20
N LEU A 12 15.14 41.51 45.91
CA LEU A 12 14.23 41.78 44.79
C LEU A 12 13.04 40.81 44.75
N PHE A 13 13.18 39.64 45.37
CA PHE A 13 12.16 38.59 45.44
C PHE A 13 11.40 38.61 46.78
N ALA A 14 11.48 39.72 47.53
CA ALA A 14 10.65 39.90 48.72
C ALA A 14 9.17 39.76 48.35
N PRO A 15 8.39 38.98 49.13
CA PRO A 15 6.96 38.83 48.85
C PRO A 15 6.27 40.18 48.96
N ARG A 16 5.21 40.36 48.16
CA ARG A 16 4.31 41.50 48.34
C ARG A 16 3.65 41.42 49.73
N PRO A 17 3.23 42.56 50.31
CA PRO A 17 2.37 42.53 51.49
C PRO A 17 1.16 41.63 51.25
N PRO A 18 0.63 40.97 52.29
CA PRO A 18 -0.53 40.10 52.17
C PRO A 18 -1.70 40.89 51.58
N LEU A 19 -2.45 40.24 50.70
CA LEU A 19 -3.63 40.85 50.10
C LEU A 19 -4.69 41.10 51.17
N GLU A 20 -5.34 42.26 51.10
CA GLU A 20 -6.52 42.53 51.92
C GLU A 20 -7.63 41.55 51.54
N PHE A 21 -8.18 40.86 52.54
CA PHE A 21 -9.30 39.95 52.32
C PHE A 21 -10.55 40.73 51.89
N ARG A 22 -11.18 40.27 50.81
CA ARG A 22 -12.54 40.63 50.44
C ARG A 22 -13.36 39.36 50.25
N PRO A 23 -14.64 39.36 50.68
CA PRO A 23 -15.49 38.20 50.46
C PRO A 23 -15.63 37.92 48.94
N PRO A 24 -15.84 36.65 48.54
CA PRO A 24 -16.08 36.31 47.15
C PRO A 24 -17.34 37.02 46.62
N VAL A 25 -17.31 37.41 45.34
CA VAL A 25 -18.43 38.11 44.69
C VAL A 25 -19.66 37.20 44.55
N ASP A 26 -19.42 35.93 44.22
CA ASP A 26 -20.47 34.93 44.08
C ASP A 26 -20.60 34.07 45.35
N GLU A 27 -21.80 33.53 45.55
CA GLU A 27 -22.03 32.44 46.49
C GLU A 27 -21.13 31.24 46.19
N LEU A 28 -20.72 30.54 47.24
CA LEU A 28 -20.00 29.27 47.12
C LEU A 28 -20.87 28.27 46.36
N ILE A 29 -20.25 27.35 45.63
CA ILE A 29 -20.94 26.32 44.83
C ILE A 29 -21.96 25.52 45.67
N VAL A 30 -21.69 25.37 46.97
CA VAL A 30 -22.55 24.67 47.93
C VAL A 30 -23.80 25.49 48.29
N ASP A 31 -23.67 26.81 48.34
CA ASP A 31 -24.74 27.73 48.71
C ASP A 31 -25.60 28.13 47.50
N ARG A 32 -25.03 28.02 46.29
CA ARG A 32 -25.73 28.29 45.03
C ARG A 32 -26.97 27.40 44.91
N LYS A 33 -28.14 28.03 44.86
CA LYS A 33 -29.39 27.34 44.49
C LYS A 33 -29.25 26.80 43.08
N ARG A 34 -29.37 25.47 42.94
CA ARG A 34 -29.38 24.83 41.62
C ARG A 34 -30.66 25.21 40.89
N PRO A 35 -30.62 25.38 39.56
CA PRO A 35 -31.84 25.53 38.78
C PRO A 35 -32.74 24.31 39.01
N GLN A 36 -34.04 24.57 39.13
CA GLN A 36 -35.03 23.50 39.20
C GLN A 36 -35.02 22.74 37.87
N MET A 37 -34.80 21.43 37.94
CA MET A 37 -34.88 20.55 36.77
C MET A 37 -36.29 19.97 36.70
N ASP A 38 -36.95 20.14 35.56
CA ASP A 38 -38.23 19.50 35.31
C ASP A 38 -38.02 18.05 34.86
N GLY A 39 -39.01 17.19 35.15
CA GLY A 39 -39.00 15.81 34.69
C GLY A 39 -39.26 15.72 33.18
N LEU A 40 -38.98 14.55 32.59
CA LEU A 40 -39.31 14.29 31.18
C LEU A 40 -40.79 13.92 30.96
N ALA A 41 -41.55 13.67 32.04
CA ALA A 41 -42.96 13.26 31.98
C ALA A 41 -43.87 14.22 31.19
N PRO A 42 -43.74 15.55 31.28
CA PRO A 42 -44.53 16.47 30.48
C PRO A 42 -44.28 16.30 28.98
N TYR A 43 -43.14 15.77 28.54
CA TYR A 43 -42.75 15.68 27.13
C TYR A 43 -43.08 14.34 26.48
N VAL A 44 -43.71 13.40 27.20
CA VAL A 44 -44.06 12.07 26.66
C VAL A 44 -44.96 12.17 25.42
N HIS A 45 -45.78 13.20 25.32
CA HIS A 45 -46.63 13.48 24.16
C HIS A 45 -45.88 13.90 22.89
N ASN A 46 -44.60 14.27 22.99
CA ASN A 46 -43.77 14.65 21.83
C ASN A 46 -43.09 13.44 21.17
N PHE A 47 -43.17 12.26 21.78
CA PHE A 47 -42.62 11.05 21.19
C PHE A 47 -43.61 10.50 20.16
N GLU A 48 -43.12 10.23 18.95
CA GLU A 48 -43.88 9.54 17.92
C GLU A 48 -44.40 8.20 18.44
N GLU A 49 -45.63 7.84 18.06
CA GLU A 49 -46.17 6.53 18.39
C GLU A 49 -45.41 5.45 17.61
N ALA A 50 -45.31 4.23 18.16
CA ALA A 50 -44.53 3.14 17.58
C ALA A 50 -44.94 2.75 16.14
N HIS A 51 -46.12 3.18 15.68
CA HIS A 51 -46.63 2.96 14.33
C HIS A 51 -46.19 4.03 13.31
N GLU A 52 -45.79 5.22 13.78
CA GLU A 52 -45.32 6.35 12.95
C GLU A 52 -43.81 6.30 12.72
N THR A 53 -43.10 5.50 13.52
CA THR A 53 -41.65 5.35 13.40
C THR A 53 -41.31 4.73 12.04
N PRO A 54 -40.55 5.42 11.17
CA PRO A 54 -40.15 4.85 9.89
C PRO A 54 -39.34 3.57 10.12
N PRO A 55 -39.47 2.57 9.23
CA PRO A 55 -38.68 1.36 9.34
C PRO A 55 -37.20 1.74 9.41
N LYS A 56 -36.46 1.11 10.34
CA LYS A 56 -35.04 1.39 10.54
C LYS A 56 -34.32 1.27 9.19
N ALA A 57 -33.64 2.34 8.79
CA ALA A 57 -32.86 2.32 7.56
C ALA A 57 -31.87 1.15 7.60
N GLU A 58 -31.94 0.28 6.61
CA GLU A 58 -31.01 -0.83 6.45
C GLU A 58 -29.63 -0.25 6.11
N VAL A 59 -28.79 -0.09 7.12
CA VAL A 59 -27.40 0.33 6.95
C VAL A 59 -26.59 -0.89 6.53
N GLU A 60 -25.78 -0.72 5.49
CA GLU A 60 -24.85 -1.75 5.02
C GLU A 60 -24.02 -2.30 6.18
N THR A 61 -24.06 -3.62 6.37
CA THR A 61 -23.23 -4.27 7.38
C THR A 61 -21.75 -4.19 7.01
N LYS A 62 -20.86 -4.33 7.99
CA LYS A 62 -19.40 -4.36 7.71
C LYS A 62 -19.02 -5.44 6.70
N GLU A 63 -19.73 -6.57 6.69
CA GLU A 63 -19.48 -7.68 5.75
C GLU A 63 -19.92 -7.34 4.33
N GLN A 64 -21.12 -6.78 4.16
CA GLN A 64 -21.59 -6.29 2.86
C GLN A 64 -20.63 -5.24 2.28
N ARG A 65 -20.14 -4.31 3.11
CA ARG A 65 -19.14 -3.32 2.73
C ARG A 65 -17.82 -3.94 2.27
N LYS A 66 -17.39 -5.01 2.94
CA LYS A 66 -16.16 -5.74 2.58
C LYS A 66 -16.33 -6.47 1.24
N ILE A 67 -17.49 -7.10 1.01
CA ILE A 67 -17.81 -7.80 -0.24
C ILE A 67 -17.85 -6.80 -1.40
N ARG A 68 -18.54 -5.67 -1.24
CA ARG A 68 -18.60 -4.61 -2.26
C ARG A 68 -17.20 -4.14 -2.66
N LYS A 69 -16.37 -3.76 -1.67
CA LYS A 69 -15.00 -3.29 -1.92
C LYS A 69 -14.12 -4.34 -2.61
N ARG A 70 -14.28 -5.62 -2.25
CA ARG A 70 -13.55 -6.72 -2.90
C ARG A 70 -13.97 -6.86 -4.36
N LYS A 71 -15.28 -6.84 -4.62
CA LYS A 71 -15.84 -6.93 -5.98
C LYS A 71 -15.39 -5.76 -6.85
N GLU A 72 -15.48 -4.52 -6.37
CA GLU A 72 -14.99 -3.33 -7.06
C GLU A 72 -13.49 -3.43 -7.41
N LYS A 73 -12.68 -3.95 -6.47
CA LYS A 73 -11.24 -4.15 -6.70
C LYS A 73 -10.97 -5.23 -7.75
N ASP A 74 -11.72 -6.33 -7.72
CA ASP A 74 -11.58 -7.44 -8.66
C ASP A 74 -12.02 -7.01 -10.08
N GLU A 75 -13.12 -6.25 -10.19
CA GLU A 75 -13.59 -5.64 -11.45
C GLU A 75 -12.57 -4.64 -12.03
N LEU A 76 -11.99 -3.79 -11.19
CA LEU A 76 -10.95 -2.85 -11.62
C LEU A 76 -9.68 -3.57 -12.09
N LEU A 77 -9.29 -4.64 -11.42
CA LEU A 77 -8.15 -5.47 -11.82
C LEU A 77 -8.43 -6.13 -13.18
N ALA A 78 -9.63 -6.69 -13.36
CA ALA A 78 -10.04 -7.30 -14.62
C ALA A 78 -9.98 -6.29 -15.77
N TYR A 79 -10.53 -5.09 -15.59
CA TYR A 79 -10.45 -4.01 -16.56
C TYR A 79 -9.00 -3.64 -16.92
N LYS A 80 -8.12 -3.54 -15.91
CA LYS A 80 -6.70 -3.23 -16.13
C LYS A 80 -5.98 -4.34 -16.91
N ILE A 81 -6.33 -5.61 -16.67
CA ILE A 81 -5.79 -6.75 -17.43
C ILE A 81 -6.28 -6.68 -18.87
N GLU A 82 -7.57 -6.46 -19.10
CA GLU A 82 -8.16 -6.34 -20.45
C GLU A 82 -7.49 -5.21 -21.25
N GLN A 83 -7.34 -4.04 -20.64
CA GLN A 83 -6.59 -2.92 -21.26
C GLN A 83 -5.14 -3.31 -21.56
N GLY A 84 -4.48 -3.98 -20.61
CA GLY A 84 -3.11 -4.45 -20.78
C GLY A 84 -2.97 -5.40 -21.98
N ILE A 85 -3.90 -6.32 -22.16
CA ILE A 85 -3.94 -7.25 -23.30
C ILE A 85 -4.21 -6.48 -24.60
N ALA A 86 -5.19 -5.56 -24.61
CA ALA A 86 -5.54 -4.80 -25.80
C ALA A 86 -4.41 -3.89 -26.31
N LEU A 87 -3.61 -3.34 -25.39
CA LEU A 87 -2.45 -2.50 -25.70
C LEU A 87 -1.16 -3.30 -25.93
N TRP A 88 -1.14 -4.61 -25.67
CA TRP A 88 0.07 -5.42 -25.76
C TRP A 88 0.39 -5.77 -27.22
N GLN A 89 1.46 -5.16 -27.74
CA GLN A 89 1.94 -5.36 -29.10
C GLN A 89 3.37 -5.91 -29.06
N PRO A 90 3.55 -7.25 -29.05
CA PRO A 90 4.88 -7.85 -28.93
C PRO A 90 5.77 -7.61 -30.16
N ASN A 91 5.18 -7.44 -31.35
CA ASN A 91 5.91 -7.28 -32.61
C ASN A 91 6.58 -5.91 -32.77
N GLU A 92 6.09 -4.88 -32.06
CA GLU A 92 6.69 -3.53 -32.08
C GLU A 92 7.83 -3.37 -31.07
N ASN A 93 8.07 -4.39 -30.24
CA ASN A 93 9.09 -4.30 -29.20
C ASN A 93 10.50 -4.38 -29.82
N ALA A 94 11.23 -3.26 -29.83
CA ALA A 94 12.60 -3.17 -30.32
C ALA A 94 13.59 -4.12 -29.60
N GLN A 95 13.29 -4.52 -28.36
CA GLN A 95 14.11 -5.46 -27.60
C GLN A 95 13.82 -6.92 -27.93
N ALA A 96 12.74 -7.22 -28.65
CA ALA A 96 12.43 -8.59 -29.04
C ALA A 96 13.49 -9.17 -30.00
N THR A 97 13.55 -10.50 -30.05
CA THR A 97 14.30 -11.26 -31.05
C THR A 97 13.51 -11.35 -32.36
N SER A 98 14.21 -11.58 -33.47
CA SER A 98 13.60 -11.48 -34.80
C SER A 98 12.76 -12.70 -35.16
N ASP A 99 13.22 -13.90 -34.78
CA ASP A 99 12.55 -15.16 -35.10
C ASP A 99 12.13 -15.90 -33.83
N ALA A 100 10.83 -15.92 -33.57
CA ALA A 100 10.25 -16.62 -32.42
C ALA A 100 10.52 -18.13 -32.45
N TYR A 101 10.65 -18.75 -33.63
CA TYR A 101 10.90 -20.20 -33.75
C TYR A 101 12.36 -20.59 -33.52
N LYS A 102 13.25 -19.61 -33.37
CA LYS A 102 14.68 -19.79 -33.04
C LYS A 102 15.04 -19.20 -31.67
N THR A 103 14.05 -18.69 -30.93
CA THR A 103 14.24 -18.02 -29.65
C THR A 103 13.87 -18.92 -28.48
N LEU A 104 14.85 -19.33 -27.69
CA LEU A 104 14.65 -20.05 -26.43
C LEU A 104 14.33 -19.06 -25.30
N PHE A 105 13.27 -19.35 -24.54
CA PHE A 105 12.97 -18.67 -23.29
C PHE A 105 13.66 -19.42 -22.14
N VAL A 106 14.45 -18.70 -21.35
CA VAL A 106 15.12 -19.23 -20.16
C VAL A 106 14.62 -18.46 -18.95
N GLY A 107 13.94 -19.17 -18.04
CA GLY A 107 13.44 -18.61 -16.78
C GLY A 107 14.28 -19.01 -15.57
N ARG A 108 13.95 -18.47 -14.40
CA ARG A 108 14.57 -18.79 -13.09
C ARG A 108 16.09 -18.60 -13.06
N ILE A 109 16.58 -17.63 -13.82
CA ILE A 109 18.00 -17.28 -13.85
C ILE A 109 18.36 -16.51 -12.58
N SER A 110 19.46 -16.86 -11.93
CA SER A 110 19.98 -16.08 -10.79
C SER A 110 20.28 -14.63 -11.21
N TYR A 111 19.93 -13.67 -10.36
CA TYR A 111 20.12 -12.23 -10.60
C TYR A 111 21.59 -11.83 -10.79
N ASP A 112 22.53 -12.63 -10.27
CA ASP A 112 23.97 -12.40 -10.42
C ASP A 112 24.55 -12.96 -11.74
N THR A 113 23.72 -13.67 -12.51
CA THR A 113 24.15 -14.27 -13.78
C THR A 113 24.34 -13.19 -14.82
N THR A 114 25.52 -13.14 -15.44
CA THR A 114 25.82 -12.22 -16.54
C THR A 114 25.46 -12.82 -17.90
N GLU A 115 25.27 -11.97 -18.91
CA GLU A 115 25.06 -12.42 -20.29
C GLU A 115 26.20 -13.34 -20.76
N SER A 116 27.45 -13.05 -20.38
CA SER A 116 28.61 -13.88 -20.72
C SER A 116 28.53 -15.29 -20.16
N LYS A 117 27.98 -15.44 -18.95
CA LYS A 117 27.79 -16.76 -18.33
C LYS A 117 26.71 -17.54 -19.06
N LEU A 118 25.58 -16.92 -19.37
CA LEU A 118 24.54 -17.53 -20.21
C LEU A 118 25.09 -17.91 -21.57
N ARG A 119 25.83 -17.02 -22.24
CA ARG A 119 26.45 -17.31 -23.53
C ARG A 119 27.33 -18.53 -23.43
N ARG A 120 28.22 -18.61 -22.45
CA ARG A 120 29.14 -19.74 -22.27
C ARG A 120 28.42 -21.08 -22.07
N GLU A 121 27.39 -21.11 -21.23
CA GLU A 121 26.61 -22.34 -21.00
C GLU A 121 25.87 -22.74 -22.28
N PHE A 122 25.23 -21.77 -22.95
CA PHE A 122 24.36 -22.04 -24.09
C PHE A 122 25.07 -22.16 -25.44
N GLU A 123 26.33 -21.71 -25.55
CA GLU A 123 27.13 -21.79 -26.79
C GLU A 123 27.56 -23.22 -27.11
N SER A 124 27.67 -24.08 -26.10
CA SER A 124 27.83 -25.53 -26.28
C SER A 124 26.66 -26.16 -27.04
N TYR A 125 25.49 -25.50 -27.00
CA TYR A 125 24.27 -25.96 -27.62
C TYR A 125 24.00 -25.42 -29.03
N GLY A 126 24.84 -24.55 -29.55
CA GLY A 126 24.69 -24.02 -30.90
C GLY A 126 25.14 -22.58 -31.01
N LYS A 127 25.12 -22.06 -32.24
CA LYS A 127 25.56 -20.69 -32.49
C LYS A 127 24.49 -19.70 -32.05
N ILE A 128 24.82 -18.89 -31.05
CA ILE A 128 23.93 -17.85 -30.52
C ILE A 128 24.06 -16.56 -31.34
N ASN A 129 22.96 -16.08 -31.88
CA ASN A 129 22.86 -14.81 -32.60
C ASN A 129 22.64 -13.62 -31.66
N LYS A 130 21.68 -13.73 -30.74
CA LYS A 130 21.29 -12.62 -29.84
C LYS A 130 20.89 -13.16 -28.48
N ILE A 131 21.28 -12.47 -27.41
CA ILE A 131 20.80 -12.74 -26.04
C ILE A 131 20.14 -11.45 -25.55
N VAL A 132 18.93 -11.57 -25.03
CA VAL A 132 18.17 -10.46 -24.46
C VAL A 132 17.79 -10.82 -23.03
N MET A 133 18.49 -10.23 -22.07
CA MET A 133 18.14 -10.35 -20.65
C MET A 133 17.11 -9.29 -20.29
N VAL A 134 15.95 -9.70 -19.78
CA VAL A 134 14.89 -8.74 -19.49
C VAL A 134 15.09 -8.13 -18.11
N GLN A 135 15.12 -6.80 -18.08
CA GLN A 135 15.25 -5.98 -16.88
C GLN A 135 13.93 -5.24 -16.62
N ASP A 136 13.71 -4.88 -15.36
CA ASP A 136 12.63 -3.97 -14.98
C ASP A 136 12.98 -2.52 -15.36
N LYS A 137 12.02 -1.61 -15.25
CA LYS A 137 12.21 -0.16 -15.51
C LYS A 137 13.31 0.46 -14.64
N GLU A 138 13.62 -0.15 -13.50
CA GLU A 138 14.70 0.24 -12.58
C GLU A 138 16.08 -0.36 -12.95
N GLY A 139 16.17 -1.14 -14.04
CA GLY A 139 17.40 -1.81 -14.48
C GLY A 139 17.72 -3.12 -13.74
N LYS A 140 16.86 -3.57 -12.82
CA LYS A 140 17.03 -4.84 -12.09
C LYS A 140 16.67 -6.03 -12.99
N PRO A 141 17.47 -7.12 -13.01
CA PRO A 141 17.14 -8.30 -13.81
C PRO A 141 15.84 -8.97 -13.33
N ARG A 142 14.92 -9.30 -14.26
CA ARG A 142 13.67 -10.01 -13.91
C ARG A 142 13.86 -11.52 -13.74
N GLY A 143 15.06 -12.04 -13.98
CA GLY A 143 15.39 -13.47 -13.84
C GLY A 143 14.94 -14.33 -15.02
N TYR A 144 14.74 -13.73 -16.20
CA TYR A 144 14.51 -14.47 -17.45
C TYR A 144 15.20 -13.79 -18.64
N ALA A 145 15.53 -14.59 -19.65
CA ALA A 145 16.21 -14.16 -20.87
C ALA A 145 15.65 -14.88 -22.10
N PHE A 146 15.84 -14.24 -23.26
CA PHE A 146 15.55 -14.79 -24.58
C PHE A 146 16.87 -15.00 -25.33
N ILE A 147 17.10 -16.20 -25.84
CA ILE A 147 18.31 -16.57 -26.58
C ILE A 147 17.92 -16.99 -27.99
N GLU A 148 18.35 -16.23 -29.00
CA GLU A 148 18.11 -16.51 -30.40
C GLU A 148 19.28 -17.29 -31.00
N PHE A 149 19.01 -18.49 -31.51
CA PHE A 149 19.97 -19.36 -32.17
C PHE A 149 19.99 -19.15 -33.69
N SER A 150 21.03 -19.65 -34.34
CA SER A 150 21.14 -19.60 -35.81
C SER A 150 20.18 -20.55 -36.52
N SER A 151 19.82 -21.68 -35.92
CA SER A 151 18.97 -22.70 -36.54
C SER A 151 17.89 -23.24 -35.58
N LYS A 152 16.70 -23.52 -36.13
CA LYS A 152 15.59 -24.11 -35.37
C LYS A 152 15.90 -25.52 -34.87
N SER A 153 16.66 -26.30 -35.63
CA SER A 153 17.02 -27.67 -35.24
C SER A 153 17.90 -27.69 -33.99
N GLU A 154 18.79 -26.71 -33.85
CA GLU A 154 19.67 -26.55 -32.67
C GLU A 154 18.87 -26.21 -31.41
N MET A 155 17.81 -25.39 -31.56
CA MET A 155 16.90 -25.04 -30.47
C MET A 155 15.98 -26.20 -30.07
N SER A 156 15.38 -26.90 -31.05
CA SER A 156 14.30 -27.87 -30.82
C SER A 156 14.75 -29.18 -30.18
N VAL A 157 15.97 -29.64 -30.47
CA VAL A 157 16.52 -30.83 -29.78
C VAL A 157 16.76 -30.49 -28.29
N ARG A 158 17.08 -29.23 -28.00
CA ARG A 158 17.62 -28.80 -26.71
C ARG A 158 16.61 -28.32 -25.68
N SER A 159 15.36 -28.03 -26.06
CA SER A 159 14.32 -27.74 -25.06
C SER A 159 14.11 -28.90 -24.09
N HIS A 160 14.40 -30.14 -24.52
CA HIS A 160 14.31 -31.32 -23.66
C HIS A 160 15.53 -31.49 -22.74
N ASP A 161 16.74 -31.18 -23.19
CA ASP A 161 17.97 -31.40 -22.41
C ASP A 161 18.29 -30.24 -21.43
N ALA A 162 17.87 -29.02 -21.76
CA ALA A 162 18.17 -27.83 -20.95
C ALA A 162 17.28 -27.69 -19.71
N ASP A 163 16.14 -28.38 -19.66
CA ASP A 163 15.24 -28.38 -18.50
C ASP A 163 15.90 -29.03 -17.27
N ASP A 164 16.85 -29.95 -17.47
CA ASP A 164 17.54 -30.68 -16.39
C ASP A 164 18.74 -29.94 -15.79
N ILE A 165 19.23 -28.87 -16.43
CA ILE A 165 20.46 -28.16 -16.00
C ILE A 165 20.16 -27.02 -15.02
N LEU A 166 18.88 -26.63 -14.90
CA LEU A 166 18.42 -25.51 -14.08
C LEU A 166 17.52 -25.96 -12.90
N GLY A 167 17.49 -27.26 -12.59
CA GLY A 167 16.90 -27.85 -11.37
C GLY A 167 17.92 -28.02 -10.25
#